data_AF-A0AAV7JMV1-F1
#
_entry.id   AF-A0AAV7JMV1-F1
#
_cell.length_a   1.000
_cell.length_b   1.000
_cell.length_c   1.000
_cell.angle_alpha   90.00
_cell.angle_beta   90.00
_cell.angle_gamma   90.00
#
_symmetry.space_group_name_H-M   'P 1'
#
loop_
_entity.id
_entity.type
_entity.pdbx_description
1 polymer ?
#
loop_
_entity_poly.entity_id
_entity_poly.type
_entity_poly.pdbx_seq_one_letter_code
_entity_poly.pdbx_strand_id
1 'polypeptide(L)'
;MASKDDYFNLKWRAYIEFRTILKIQPVQIFSELQETLCVDCPSRSTVERWAVRFSSGDADVTDLPRSGRPVSATTSENIALIESMVMEDKCITVNQL
;
A
#
# COMPACT_ATOMS: atom_id res chain seq x y z
N MET A 1 -1.09 -14.20 -1.52
CA MET A 1 -0.71 -14.40 -0.11
C MET A 1 -0.06 -13.10 0.35
N ALA A 2 -0.52 -12.51 1.45
CA ALA A 2 0.09 -11.29 2.00
C ALA A 2 1.57 -11.54 2.30
N SER A 3 2.45 -10.60 1.94
CA SER A 3 3.88 -10.74 2.22
C SER A 3 4.13 -10.78 3.73
N LYS A 4 5.25 -11.37 4.17
CA LYS A 4 5.67 -11.35 5.58
C LYS A 4 5.73 -9.92 6.13
N ASP A 5 6.09 -8.97 5.27
CA ASP A 5 6.16 -7.54 5.58
C ASP A 5 4.78 -6.91 5.75
N ASP A 6 3.76 -7.37 5.02
CA ASP A 6 2.38 -6.88 5.16
C ASP A 6 1.79 -7.27 6.52
N TYR A 7 2.04 -8.51 6.96
CA TYR A 7 1.60 -8.98 8.27
C TYR A 7 2.31 -8.24 9.41
N PHE A 8 3.60 -7.96 9.24
CA PHE A 8 4.35 -7.16 10.20
C PHE A 8 3.80 -5.73 10.30
N ASN A 9 3.50 -5.11 9.15
CA ASN A 9 2.90 -3.79 9.08
C ASN A 9 1.52 -3.71 9.72
N LEU A 10 0.71 -4.73 9.53
CA LEU A 10 -0.60 -4.84 10.17
C LEU A 10 -0.51 -4.77 11.69
N LYS A 11 0.47 -5.46 12.30
CA LYS A 11 0.62 -5.52 13.76
C LYS A 11 0.85 -4.17 14.40
N TRP A 12 1.86 -3.43 13.93
CA TRP A 12 2.19 -2.14 14.55
C TRP A 12 1.15 -1.07 14.20
N ARG A 13 0.47 -1.15 13.05
CA ARG A 13 -0.65 -0.26 12.73
C ARG A 13 -1.86 -0.49 13.64
N ALA A 14 -2.23 -1.75 13.87
CA ALA A 14 -3.28 -2.10 14.82
C ALA A 14 -2.92 -1.64 16.23
N TYR A 15 -1.65 -1.76 16.63
CA TYR A 15 -1.18 -1.23 17.90
C TYR A 15 -1.39 0.29 18.01
N ILE A 16 -1.02 1.05 16.97
CA ILE A 16 -1.24 2.50 16.93
C ILE A 16 -2.74 2.82 17.00
N GLU A 17 -3.59 2.07 16.29
CA GLU A 17 -5.05 2.24 16.31
C GLU A 17 -5.60 2.14 17.73
N PHE A 18 -5.37 1.00 18.41
CA PHE A 18 -5.86 0.78 19.77
C PHE A 18 -5.36 1.86 20.74
N ARG A 19 -4.08 2.23 20.66
CA ARG A 19 -3.49 3.28 21.51
C ARG A 19 -4.08 4.66 21.22
N THR A 20 -4.41 4.95 19.96
CA THR A 20 -5.06 6.21 19.54
C THR A 20 -6.49 6.28 20.05
N ILE A 21 -7.24 5.17 20.03
CA ILE A 21 -8.58 5.06 20.61
C ILE A 21 -8.53 5.35 22.12
N LEU A 22 -7.49 4.85 22.81
CA LEU A 22 -7.20 5.13 24.21
C LEU A 22 -6.69 6.56 24.49
N LYS A 23 -6.64 7.44 23.47
CA LYS A 23 -6.19 8.84 23.57
C LYS A 23 -4.75 9.01 24.05
N ILE A 24 -3.90 8.00 23.80
CA ILE A 24 -2.47 8.08 24.09
C ILE A 24 -1.79 8.95 23.03
N GLN A 25 -0.84 9.78 23.46
CA GLN A 25 -0.13 10.69 22.57
C GLN A 25 0.81 9.93 21.62
N PRO A 26 0.90 10.30 20.33
CA PRO A 26 1.73 9.61 19.34
C PRO A 26 3.21 9.45 19.75
N VAL A 27 3.74 10.42 20.51
CA VAL A 27 5.11 10.38 21.03
C VAL A 27 5.33 9.19 21.98
N GLN A 28 4.34 8.91 22.84
CA GLN A 28 4.41 7.77 23.75
C GLN A 28 4.26 6.45 22.98
N ILE A 29 3.35 6.40 22.01
CA ILE A 29 3.17 5.23 21.13
C ILE A 29 4.48 4.91 20.40
N PHE A 30 5.18 5.93 19.90
CA PHE A 30 6.48 5.75 19.24
C PHE A 30 7.54 5.19 20.20
N SER A 31 7.62 5.68 21.45
CA SER A 31 8.56 5.15 22.45
C SER A 31 8.31 3.66 22.72
N GLU A 32 7.04 3.28 22.92
CA GLU A 32 6.65 1.88 23.15
C GLU A 32 6.96 0.99 21.94
N LEU A 33 6.74 1.48 20.72
CA LEU A 33 7.09 0.77 19.48
C LEU A 33 8.60 0.65 19.29
N GLN A 34 9.36 1.68 19.64
CA GLN A 34 10.81 1.68 19.53
C GLN A 34 11.45 0.68 20.50
N GLU A 35 10.93 0.58 21.72
CA GLU A 35 11.38 -0.40 22.71
C GLU A 35 11.05 -1.85 22.31
N THR A 36 9.93 -2.06 21.61
CA THR A 36 9.46 -3.41 21.27
C THR A 36 9.99 -3.93 19.92
N LEU A 37 10.11 -3.06 18.91
CA LEU A 37 10.49 -3.44 17.55
C LEU A 37 11.92 -3.06 17.17
N CYS A 38 12.57 -2.16 17.93
CA CYS A 38 13.94 -1.71 17.70
C CYS A 38 14.20 -1.30 16.23
N VAL A 39 14.89 -2.14 15.45
CA VAL A 39 15.30 -1.88 14.06
C VAL A 39 14.11 -1.85 13.10
N ASP A 40 13.08 -2.64 13.39
CA ASP A 40 11.89 -2.76 12.54
C ASP A 40 10.81 -1.72 12.91
N CYS A 41 11.13 -0.78 13.81
CA CYS A 41 10.19 0.24 14.26
C CYS A 41 9.89 1.25 13.14
N PRO A 42 8.61 1.58 12.88
CA PRO A 42 8.27 2.66 11.96
C PRO A 42 8.80 4.00 12.45
N SER A 43 9.07 4.92 11.52
CA SER A 43 9.50 6.27 11.90
C SER A 43 8.44 6.98 12.75
N ARG A 44 8.87 7.89 13.64
CA ARG A 44 7.96 8.74 14.42
C ARG A 44 6.93 9.46 13.55
N SER A 45 7.34 9.98 12.40
CA SER A 45 6.43 10.63 11.44
C SER A 45 5.37 9.69 10.86
N THR A 46 5.71 8.41 10.70
CA THR A 46 4.76 7.37 10.27
C THR A 46 3.75 7.09 11.38
N VAL A 47 4.21 6.98 12.64
CA VAL A 47 3.33 6.81 13.81
C VAL A 47 2.35 7.97 13.93
N GLU A 48 2.83 9.21 13.82
CA GLU A 48 1.99 10.42 13.89
C GLU A 48 0.94 10.44 12.77
N ARG A 49 1.32 10.10 11.53
CA ARG A 49 0.38 10.02 10.40
C ARG A 49 -0.74 9.01 10.65
N TRP A 50 -0.40 7.83 11.15
CA TRP A 50 -1.38 6.79 11.46
C TRP A 50 -2.27 7.19 12.64
N ALA A 51 -1.72 7.79 13.69
CA ALA A 51 -2.52 8.28 14.81
C ALA A 51 -3.51 9.38 14.37
N VAL A 52 -3.10 10.31 13.50
CA VAL A 52 -4.03 11.32 12.93
C VAL A 52 -5.13 10.64 12.12
N ARG A 53 -4.78 9.67 11.27
CA ARG A 53 -5.73 8.90 10.46
C ARG A 53 -6.78 8.20 11.35
N PHE A 54 -6.35 7.45 12.35
CA PHE A 54 -7.26 6.76 13.27
C PHE A 54 -8.09 7.73 14.12
N SER A 55 -7.53 8.89 14.49
CA SER A 55 -8.28 9.92 15.23
C SER A 55 -9.43 10.53 14.41
N SER A 56 -9.32 10.49 13.08
CA SER A 56 -10.34 10.98 12.13
C SER A 56 -11.47 9.99 11.84
N GLY A 57 -11.42 8.78 12.44
CA GLY A 57 -12.46 7.75 12.29
C GLY A 57 -12.25 6.79 11.13
N ASP A 58 -11.13 6.88 10.42
CA ASP A 58 -10.72 5.89 9.42
C ASP A 58 -10.05 4.70 10.15
N ALA A 59 -10.79 3.60 10.29
CA ALA A 59 -10.38 2.39 11.01
C ALA A 59 -9.66 1.36 10.12
N ASP A 60 -9.35 1.69 8.86
CA ASP A 60 -8.68 0.72 7.99
C ASP A 60 -7.18 0.63 8.29
N VAL A 61 -6.80 -0.48 8.93
CA VAL A 61 -5.41 -0.84 9.26
C VAL A 61 -4.63 -1.29 8.02
N THR A 62 -5.34 -1.72 6.97
CA THR A 62 -4.74 -2.18 5.72
C THR A 62 -4.41 -1.01 4.78
N ASP A 63 -3.47 -1.24 3.87
CA ASP A 63 -3.30 -0.33 2.75
C ASP A 63 -4.53 -0.47 1.86
N LEU A 64 -5.15 0.65 1.48
CA LEU A 64 -6.09 0.66 0.38
C LEU A 64 -5.44 0.03 -0.86
N PRO A 65 -6.24 -0.58 -1.76
CA PRO A 65 -5.72 -1.11 -3.01
C PRO A 65 -4.86 -0.03 -3.66
N ARG A 66 -3.55 -0.31 -3.82
CA ARG A 66 -2.67 0.65 -4.45
C ARG A 66 -3.20 0.88 -5.85
N SER A 67 -3.55 2.12 -6.16
CA SER A 67 -3.79 2.51 -7.55
C SER A 67 -2.47 2.26 -8.28
N GLY A 68 -2.38 1.11 -8.94
CA GLY A 68 -1.31 0.87 -9.89
C GLY A 68 -1.37 1.93 -10.98
N ARG A 69 -0.34 1.98 -11.84
CA ARG A 69 -0.44 2.76 -13.07
C ARG A 69 -1.74 2.35 -13.77
N PRO A 70 -2.67 3.27 -14.05
CA PRO A 70 -3.88 2.91 -14.77
C PRO A 70 -3.45 2.29 -16.09
N VAL A 71 -3.83 1.04 -16.32
CA VAL A 71 -3.48 0.30 -17.53
C VAL A 71 -4.45 0.71 -18.64
N SER A 72 -4.60 2.02 -18.87
CA SER A 72 -5.42 2.55 -19.97
C SER A 72 -4.85 2.17 -21.35
N ALA A 73 -3.62 1.67 -21.41
CA ALA A 73 -3.01 1.10 -22.61
C ALA A 73 -3.46 -0.34 -22.91
N THR A 74 -3.98 -1.09 -21.93
CA THR A 74 -4.38 -2.51 -22.08
C THR A 74 -5.89 -2.66 -21.95
N THR A 75 -6.64 -1.77 -22.59
CA THR A 75 -8.07 -2.00 -22.83
C THR A 75 -8.22 -3.23 -23.73
N SER A 76 -9.30 -4.01 -23.55
CA SER A 76 -9.60 -5.16 -24.40
C SER A 76 -9.61 -4.82 -25.90
N GLU A 77 -9.99 -3.59 -26.24
CA GLU A 77 -9.97 -3.03 -27.59
C GLU A 77 -8.54 -2.91 -28.15
N ASN A 78 -7.61 -2.36 -27.37
CA ASN A 78 -6.20 -2.23 -27.78
C ASN A 78 -5.53 -3.61 -27.90
N ILE A 79 -5.89 -4.55 -27.03
CA ILE A 79 -5.40 -5.94 -27.11
C ILE A 79 -5.88 -6.58 -28.42
N ALA A 80 -7.18 -6.49 -28.72
CA ALA A 80 -7.74 -7.06 -29.94
C ALA A 80 -7.14 -6.42 -31.21
N LEU A 81 -6.89 -5.11 -31.19
CA LEU A 81 -6.25 -4.41 -32.31
C LEU A 81 -4.83 -4.93 -32.55
N ILE A 82 -4.01 -5.02 -31.50
CA ILE A 82 -2.64 -5.54 -31.60
C ILE A 82 -2.64 -7.01 -32.03
N GLU A 83 -3.54 -7.84 -31.48
CA GLU A 83 -3.70 -9.24 -31.87
C GLU A 83 -4.06 -9.39 -33.36
N SER A 84 -4.94 -8.53 -33.88
CA SER A 84 -5.29 -8.52 -35.31
C SER A 84 -4.11 -8.13 -36.19
N MET A 85 -3.34 -7.09 -35.82
CA MET A 85 -2.15 -6.65 -36.55
C MET A 85 -1.09 -7.76 -36.61
N VAL A 86 -0.83 -8.42 -35.47
CA VAL A 86 0.15 -9.52 -35.40
C VAL A 86 -0.32 -10.77 -36.15
N MET A 87 -1.63 -11.03 -36.21
CA MET A 87 -2.19 -12.13 -37.01
C MET A 87 -2.08 -11.86 -38.52
N GLU A 88 -2.25 -10.61 -38.94
CA GLU A 88 -2.10 -10.19 -40.34
C GLU A 88 -0.64 -10.19 -40.79
N ASP A 89 0.28 -9.69 -39.95
CA ASP A 89 1.72 -9.74 -40.22
C ASP A 89 2.52 -10.10 -38.95
N LYS A 90 3.02 -11.34 -38.96
CA LYS A 90 3.79 -11.91 -37.84
C LYS A 90 5.21 -11.33 -37.73
N CYS A 91 5.65 -10.53 -38.70
CA CYS A 91 6.96 -9.88 -38.70
C CYS A 91 6.92 -8.41 -38.21
N ILE A 92 5.76 -7.93 -37.74
CA ILE A 92 5.64 -6.60 -37.15
C ILE A 92 6.54 -6.46 -35.91
N THR A 93 7.26 -5.35 -35.86
CA THR A 93 8.11 -4.97 -34.72
C THR A 93 7.36 -4.05 -33.77
N VAL A 94 7.78 -3.98 -32.50
CA VAL A 94 7.12 -3.15 -31.47
C VAL A 94 7.08 -1.66 -31.83
N ASN A 95 7.99 -1.17 -32.68
CA ASN A 95 7.98 0.22 -33.17
C ASN A 95 6.93 0.49 -34.28
N GLN A 96 6.32 -0.57 -34.80
CA GLN A 96 5.30 -0.53 -35.86
C GLN A 96 3.90 -0.89 -35.34
N LEU A 97 3.78 -1.23 -34.05
CA LEU A 97 2.53 -1.28 -33.29
C LEU A 97 2.23 0.11 -32.71
#